data_AF-A0A7T6XUN3-F1
#
_entry.id   AF-A0A7T6XUN3-F1
#
_cell.length_a   1.000
_cell.length_b   1.000
_cell.length_c   1.000
_cell.angle_alpha   90.00
_cell.angle_beta   90.00
_cell.angle_gamma   90.00
#
_symmetry.space_group_name_H-M   'P 1'
#
loop_
_entity.id
_entity.type
_entity.pdbx_description
1 polymer ?
#
loop_
_entity_poly.entity_id
_entity_poly.type
_entity_poly.pdbx_seq_one_letter_code
_entity_poly.pdbx_strand_id
1 'polypeptide(L)'
;MGALSKTLPQLASSKLFITEGGIETSLIYRKNIDIPGFSTLPLLGTEEGRKTILSIYQDYVKIALAHSTGIVLETRTWRGSPAWSSTIGLSVTQIVDLNRIAVRILRDLRHKAETPSTPIVISGALGPLQDAYQDSTGRFTFSQAREHYGAQIRVFAEEGVDMSSIMTVTNLDEATAAVSVAREYNLPILVSFSIETDGRLRGGRTLEDAIREVDRVTDNYTTYFGVNCAHPRHVMIALRVSR
;
A
#
# COMPACT_ATOMS: atom_id res chain seq x y z
N MET A 1 -14.54 -14.29 -16.97
CA MET A 1 -14.72 -13.69 -15.62
C MET A 1 -14.08 -14.65 -14.62
N GLY A 2 -12.79 -14.48 -14.33
CA GLY A 2 -12.13 -15.27 -13.29
C GLY A 2 -12.52 -14.70 -11.94
N ALA A 3 -13.20 -15.49 -11.11
CA ALA A 3 -13.57 -15.07 -9.77
C ALA A 3 -12.31 -14.79 -8.94
N LEU A 4 -12.19 -13.59 -8.39
CA LEU A 4 -11.24 -13.27 -7.32
C LEU A 4 -11.46 -14.28 -6.18
N SER A 5 -10.55 -15.26 -6.01
CA SER A 5 -10.84 -16.45 -5.18
C SER A 5 -10.73 -16.21 -3.67
N LYS A 6 -10.36 -14.99 -3.24
CA LYS A 6 -10.20 -14.64 -1.83
C LYS A 6 -11.21 -13.57 -1.43
N THR A 7 -12.26 -13.98 -0.71
CA THR A 7 -13.19 -13.05 -0.08
C THR A 7 -12.45 -12.29 1.02
N LEU A 8 -12.24 -11.00 0.81
CA LEU A 8 -11.58 -10.13 1.76
C LEU A 8 -12.49 -9.85 2.96
N PRO A 9 -12.09 -10.19 4.21
CA PRO A 9 -12.94 -10.04 5.40
C PRO A 9 -13.50 -8.63 5.61
N GLN A 10 -12.74 -7.60 5.24
CA GLN A 10 -13.16 -6.19 5.35
C GLN A 10 -14.27 -5.79 4.39
N LEU A 11 -14.56 -6.60 3.36
CA LEU A 11 -15.65 -6.35 2.41
C LEU A 11 -16.90 -7.17 2.72
N ALA A 12 -16.76 -8.28 3.44
CA ALA A 12 -17.85 -9.17 3.81
C ALA A 12 -18.39 -8.93 5.23
N SER A 13 -17.57 -8.35 6.10
CA SER A 13 -17.92 -8.08 7.49
C SER A 13 -18.62 -6.73 7.65
N SER A 14 -19.59 -6.64 8.57
CA SER A 14 -20.14 -5.36 9.04
C SER A 14 -19.23 -4.65 10.05
N LYS A 15 -18.16 -5.31 10.52
CA LYS A 15 -17.18 -4.70 11.43
C LYS A 15 -16.21 -3.82 10.66
N LEU A 16 -15.83 -2.71 11.27
CA LEU A 16 -14.74 -1.87 10.78
C LEU A 16 -13.39 -2.59 10.89
N PHE A 17 -12.53 -2.29 9.91
CA PHE A 17 -11.12 -2.65 9.92
C PHE A 17 -10.31 -1.38 10.11
N ILE A 18 -9.34 -1.43 11.02
CA ILE A 18 -8.37 -0.35 11.19
C ILE A 18 -7.13 -0.64 10.33
N THR A 19 -6.29 0.36 10.13
CA THR A 19 -4.96 0.21 9.52
C THR A 19 -3.90 0.74 10.47
N GLU A 20 -2.62 0.52 10.17
CA GLU A 20 -1.57 1.30 10.81
C GLU A 20 -1.60 2.75 10.34
N GLY A 21 -1.06 3.65 11.16
CA GLY A 21 -0.67 4.99 10.74
C GLY A 21 0.70 5.00 10.07
N GLY A 22 1.07 6.16 9.50
CA GLY A 22 2.44 6.40 9.01
C GLY A 22 3.46 6.30 10.14
N ILE A 23 4.59 5.63 9.88
CA ILE A 23 5.58 5.30 10.93
C ILE A 23 6.91 6.02 10.74
N GLU A 24 7.19 6.46 9.53
CA GLU A 24 8.46 7.04 9.08
C GLU A 24 8.84 8.25 9.93
N THR A 25 7.91 9.19 10.12
CA THR A 25 8.12 10.37 10.96
C THR A 25 8.35 10.02 12.43
N SER A 26 7.67 8.98 12.94
CA SER A 26 7.90 8.51 14.31
C SER A 26 9.28 7.85 14.45
N LEU A 27 9.72 7.08 13.46
CA LEU A 27 11.07 6.49 13.43
C LEU A 27 12.16 7.57 13.42
N ILE A 28 12.00 8.59 12.58
CA ILE A 28 12.94 9.71 12.49
C ILE A 28 12.92 10.54 13.78
N TYR A 29 11.78 11.14 14.12
CA TYR A 29 11.73 12.19 15.15
C TYR A 29 11.67 11.66 16.58
N ARG A 30 11.18 10.43 16.80
CA ARG A 30 11.06 9.86 18.16
C ARG A 30 12.09 8.78 18.45
N LYS A 31 12.53 8.03 17.44
CA LYS A 31 13.52 6.95 17.61
C LYS A 31 14.91 7.30 17.06
N ASN A 32 15.07 8.46 16.40
CA ASN A 32 16.33 8.90 15.80
C ASN A 32 16.95 7.86 14.86
N ILE A 33 16.09 7.15 14.10
CA ILE A 33 16.51 6.16 13.13
C ILE A 33 16.60 6.83 11.75
N ASP A 34 17.77 6.75 11.13
CA ASP A 34 17.94 7.17 9.75
C ASP A 34 17.25 6.17 8.80
N ILE A 35 16.45 6.71 7.87
CA ILE A 35 15.71 5.93 6.87
C ILE A 35 15.99 6.51 5.48
N PRO A 36 16.98 5.98 4.75
CA PRO A 36 17.39 6.48 3.44
C PRO A 36 16.22 6.60 2.48
N GLY A 37 16.08 7.78 1.87
CA GLY A 37 14.98 8.08 0.98
C GLY A 37 13.61 7.85 1.64
N PHE A 38 13.45 8.16 2.93
CA PHE A 38 12.19 7.99 3.66
C PHE A 38 11.59 6.58 3.55
N SER A 39 12.44 5.57 3.33
CA SER A 39 12.01 4.18 3.15
C SER A 39 12.33 3.36 4.37
N THR A 40 11.34 2.65 4.90
CA THR A 40 11.54 1.67 5.98
C THR A 40 12.06 0.33 5.48
N LEU A 41 12.09 0.10 4.16
CA LEU A 41 12.52 -1.18 3.58
C LEU A 41 13.94 -1.61 4.03
N PRO A 42 14.96 -0.72 4.08
CA PRO A 42 16.31 -1.09 4.54
C PRO A 42 16.35 -1.63 5.97
N LEU A 43 15.43 -1.19 6.84
CA LEU A 43 15.37 -1.68 8.22
C LEU A 43 15.10 -3.19 8.26
N LEU A 44 14.42 -3.74 7.25
CA LEU A 44 14.16 -5.17 7.18
C LEU A 44 15.42 -6.00 6.90
N GLY A 45 16.51 -5.35 6.48
CA GLY A 45 17.81 -6.00 6.23
C GLY A 45 18.55 -6.38 7.50
N THR A 46 18.25 -5.73 8.63
CA THR A 46 18.92 -5.97 9.91
C THR A 46 17.99 -6.64 10.91
N GLU A 47 18.54 -7.37 11.88
CA GLU A 47 17.73 -7.98 12.93
C GLU A 47 17.03 -6.93 13.79
N GLU A 48 17.74 -5.86 14.16
CA GLU A 48 17.21 -4.78 15.00
C GLU A 48 16.10 -3.99 14.29
N GLY A 49 16.27 -3.70 13.01
CA GLY A 49 15.23 -3.04 12.23
C GLY A 49 13.98 -3.91 12.08
N ARG A 50 14.15 -5.24 11.88
CA ARG A 50 13.01 -6.19 11.89
C ARG A 50 12.29 -6.22 13.23
N LYS A 51 13.02 -6.22 14.36
CA LYS A 51 12.43 -6.14 15.72
C LYS A 51 11.65 -4.84 15.91
N THR A 52 12.22 -3.72 15.47
CA THR A 52 11.58 -2.41 15.54
C THR A 52 10.27 -2.37 14.76
N ILE A 53 10.26 -2.85 13.51
CA ILE A 53 9.07 -2.90 12.68
C ILE A 53 8.02 -3.86 13.26
N LEU A 54 8.43 -5.04 13.71
CA LEU A 54 7.53 -6.01 14.33
C LEU A 54 6.86 -5.44 15.59
N SER A 55 7.61 -4.74 16.45
CA SER A 55 7.06 -4.08 17.63
C SER A 55 5.96 -3.08 17.28
N ILE A 56 6.13 -2.31 16.21
CA ILE A 56 5.12 -1.33 15.77
C ILE A 56 3.86 -2.05 15.29
N TYR A 57 4.01 -3.10 14.47
CA TYR A 57 2.84 -3.89 14.04
C TYR A 57 2.12 -4.52 15.23
N GLN A 58 2.85 -5.05 16.22
CA GLN A 58 2.27 -5.61 17.43
C GLN A 58 1.46 -4.58 18.22
N ASP A 59 1.90 -3.32 18.27
CA ASP A 59 1.14 -2.27 18.95
C ASP A 59 -0.19 -1.95 18.25
N TYR A 60 -0.23 -1.92 16.92
CA TYR A 60 -1.49 -1.78 16.18
C TYR A 60 -2.41 -3.00 16.31
N VAL A 61 -1.84 -4.20 16.33
CA VAL A 61 -2.63 -5.43 16.57
C VAL A 61 -3.22 -5.44 17.99
N LYS A 62 -2.50 -4.96 19.01
CA LYS A 62 -3.06 -4.79 20.37
C LYS A 62 -4.26 -3.84 20.38
N ILE A 63 -4.23 -2.75 19.61
CA ILE A 63 -5.37 -1.83 19.47
C ILE A 63 -6.55 -2.57 18.82
N ALA A 64 -6.33 -3.30 17.73
CA ALA A 64 -7.38 -4.06 17.06
C ALA A 64 -8.04 -5.09 18.00
N LEU A 65 -7.22 -5.82 18.78
CA LEU A 65 -7.69 -6.77 19.80
C LEU A 65 -8.52 -6.09 20.89
N ALA A 66 -8.04 -4.97 21.43
CA ALA A 66 -8.74 -4.23 22.49
C ALA A 66 -10.11 -3.69 22.04
N HIS A 67 -10.27 -3.39 20.75
CA HIS A 67 -11.50 -2.86 20.19
C HIS A 67 -12.32 -3.89 19.38
N SER A 68 -11.88 -5.15 19.31
CA SER A 68 -12.53 -6.22 18.55
C SER A 68 -12.83 -5.86 17.08
N THR A 69 -11.92 -5.13 16.46
CA THR A 69 -11.96 -4.75 15.03
C THR A 69 -11.12 -5.69 14.19
N GLY A 70 -11.38 -5.75 12.89
CA GLY A 70 -10.36 -6.28 11.97
C GLY A 70 -9.19 -5.31 11.83
N ILE A 71 -8.11 -5.76 11.20
CA ILE A 71 -6.98 -4.90 10.85
C ILE A 71 -6.41 -5.26 9.49
N VAL A 72 -6.14 -4.25 8.66
CA VAL A 72 -5.34 -4.39 7.44
C VAL A 72 -3.93 -3.92 7.76
N LEU A 73 -2.95 -4.79 7.59
CA LEU A 73 -1.53 -4.49 7.81
C LEU A 73 -0.82 -4.36 6.46
N GLU A 74 -0.26 -3.19 6.20
CA GLU A 74 0.52 -2.92 4.99
C GLU A 74 1.97 -3.41 5.16
N THR A 75 2.52 -4.10 4.17
CA THR A 75 3.96 -4.45 4.16
C THR A 75 4.82 -3.18 4.13
N ARG A 76 6.00 -3.22 4.75
CA ARG A 76 6.97 -2.09 4.71
C ARG A 76 7.73 -2.00 3.40
N THR A 77 6.98 -1.88 2.31
CA THR A 77 7.45 -2.00 0.92
C THR A 77 7.00 -0.85 0.02
N TRP A 78 6.49 0.26 0.59
CA TRP A 78 6.00 1.41 -0.19
C TRP A 78 7.05 1.96 -1.18
N ARG A 79 8.35 1.98 -0.81
CA ARG A 79 9.47 2.23 -1.75
C ARG A 79 10.27 0.97 -2.09
N GLY A 80 9.58 -0.15 -2.29
CA GLY A 80 10.17 -1.45 -2.60
C GLY A 80 10.15 -1.83 -4.07
N SER A 81 9.94 -0.87 -4.97
CA SER A 81 10.15 -1.05 -6.41
C SER A 81 11.65 -0.90 -6.76
N PRO A 82 12.16 -1.62 -7.77
CA PRO A 82 13.51 -1.42 -8.31
C PRO A 82 13.84 0.04 -8.69
N ALA A 83 12.83 0.86 -9.00
CA ALA A 83 12.99 2.29 -9.28
C ALA A 83 13.67 3.07 -8.13
N TRP A 84 13.53 2.60 -6.89
CA TRP A 84 14.08 3.24 -5.69
C TRP A 84 15.50 2.75 -5.32
N SER A 85 16.07 1.81 -6.07
CA SER A 85 17.39 1.19 -5.79
C SER A 85 18.50 2.20 -5.52
N SER A 86 18.68 3.17 -6.42
CA SER A 86 19.72 4.21 -6.28
C SER A 86 19.47 5.13 -5.08
N THR A 87 18.23 5.54 -4.84
CA THR A 87 17.84 6.43 -3.74
C THR A 87 18.03 5.78 -2.37
N ILE A 88 17.75 4.48 -2.26
CA ILE A 88 17.81 3.74 -1.00
C ILE A 88 19.21 3.13 -0.77
N GLY A 89 20.03 3.03 -1.81
CA GLY A 89 21.38 2.44 -1.73
C GLY A 89 21.36 0.91 -1.67
N LEU A 90 20.40 0.27 -2.33
CA LEU A 90 20.25 -1.18 -2.39
C LEU A 90 20.22 -1.67 -3.83
N SER A 91 20.81 -2.84 -4.09
CA SER A 91 20.64 -3.51 -5.38
C SER A 91 19.19 -3.95 -5.60
N VAL A 92 18.81 -4.14 -6.86
CA VAL A 92 17.48 -4.64 -7.24
C VAL A 92 17.19 -5.98 -6.56
N THR A 93 18.16 -6.89 -6.51
CA THR A 93 18.03 -8.19 -5.83
C THR A 93 17.73 -8.01 -4.33
N GLN A 94 18.47 -7.14 -3.64
CA GLN A 94 18.22 -6.86 -2.22
C GLN A 94 16.82 -6.28 -2.00
N ILE A 95 16.35 -5.39 -2.86
CA ILE A 95 14.98 -4.85 -2.77
C ILE A 95 13.96 -5.98 -2.87
N VAL A 96 14.07 -6.86 -3.86
CA VAL A 96 13.13 -7.99 -4.05
C VAL A 96 13.16 -8.93 -2.84
N ASP A 97 14.33 -9.22 -2.28
CA ASP A 97 14.45 -10.07 -1.08
C ASP A 97 13.84 -9.41 0.16
N LEU A 98 14.00 -8.10 0.33
CA LEU A 98 13.38 -7.37 1.44
C LEU A 98 11.85 -7.30 1.31
N ASN A 99 11.31 -7.28 0.09
CA ASN A 99 9.86 -7.44 -0.13
C ASN A 99 9.37 -8.79 0.39
N ARG A 100 10.09 -9.89 0.12
CA ARG A 100 9.75 -11.21 0.64
C ARG A 100 9.78 -11.23 2.16
N ILE A 101 10.83 -10.66 2.75
CA ILE A 101 10.98 -10.56 4.21
C ILE A 101 9.80 -9.76 4.82
N ALA A 102 9.38 -8.67 4.19
CA ALA A 102 8.25 -7.86 4.66
C ALA A 102 6.95 -8.68 4.76
N VAL A 103 6.64 -9.48 3.73
CA VAL A 103 5.46 -10.36 3.74
C VAL A 103 5.57 -11.41 4.84
N ARG A 104 6.73 -12.06 4.97
CA ARG A 104 6.95 -13.12 5.97
C ARG A 104 6.77 -12.61 7.41
N ILE A 105 7.27 -11.41 7.73
CA ILE A 105 7.08 -10.79 9.05
C ILE A 105 5.59 -10.67 9.39
N LEU A 106 4.77 -10.20 8.47
CA LEU A 106 3.32 -10.06 8.69
C LEU A 106 2.60 -11.40 8.77
N ARG A 107 3.02 -12.39 7.96
CA ARG A 107 2.47 -13.74 8.04
C ARG A 107 2.75 -14.41 9.39
N ASP A 108 3.97 -14.28 9.88
CA ASP A 108 4.38 -14.80 11.20
C ASP A 108 3.63 -14.10 12.33
N LEU A 109 3.42 -12.78 12.22
CA LEU A 109 2.61 -12.03 13.17
C LEU A 109 1.15 -12.47 13.14
N ARG A 110 0.55 -12.59 11.95
CA ARG A 110 -0.84 -13.06 11.78
C ARG A 110 -1.03 -14.43 12.43
N HIS A 111 -0.14 -15.38 12.17
CA HIS A 111 -0.20 -16.72 12.75
C HIS A 111 -0.24 -16.70 14.29
N LYS A 112 0.38 -15.70 14.93
CA LYS A 112 0.46 -15.61 16.39
C LYS A 112 -0.67 -14.79 17.02
N ALA A 113 -1.30 -13.88 16.29
CA ALA A 113 -2.14 -12.84 16.86
C ALA A 113 -3.56 -12.76 16.29
N GLU A 114 -3.83 -13.38 15.14
CA GLU A 114 -5.17 -13.40 14.55
C GLU A 114 -6.14 -14.18 15.45
N THR A 115 -7.35 -13.64 15.56
CA THR A 115 -8.46 -14.30 16.25
C THR A 115 -9.73 -14.17 15.42
N PRO A 116 -10.77 -14.99 15.66
CA PRO A 116 -12.05 -14.85 14.96
C PRO A 116 -12.69 -13.46 15.10
N SER A 117 -12.44 -12.75 16.21
CA SER A 117 -12.95 -11.39 16.42
C SER A 117 -12.07 -10.30 15.81
N THR A 118 -10.80 -10.61 15.51
CA THR A 118 -9.75 -9.69 15.02
C THR A 118 -9.02 -10.33 13.83
N PRO A 119 -9.69 -10.45 12.66
CA PRO A 119 -9.04 -10.92 11.44
C PRO A 119 -7.94 -9.96 10.98
N ILE A 120 -6.84 -10.50 10.47
CA ILE A 120 -5.67 -9.74 10.00
C ILE A 120 -5.51 -9.95 8.49
N VAL A 121 -5.68 -8.87 7.74
CA VAL A 121 -5.49 -8.83 6.28
C VAL A 121 -4.11 -8.28 5.99
N ILE A 122 -3.31 -9.02 5.23
CA ILE A 122 -1.96 -8.63 4.81
C ILE A 122 -2.07 -8.00 3.42
N SER A 123 -1.73 -6.72 3.34
CA SER A 123 -1.73 -5.93 2.11
C SER A 123 -0.30 -5.65 1.65
N GLY A 124 0.01 -6.04 0.41
CA GLY A 124 1.28 -5.76 -0.24
C GLY A 124 1.33 -4.31 -0.75
N ALA A 125 2.05 -3.44 -0.05
CA ALA A 125 2.08 -2.01 -0.31
C ALA A 125 3.04 -1.63 -1.44
N LEU A 126 2.49 -1.00 -2.47
CA LEU A 126 3.16 -0.26 -3.54
C LEU A 126 3.03 1.24 -3.26
N GLY A 127 4.08 1.99 -3.55
CA GLY A 127 4.05 3.45 -3.62
C GLY A 127 4.26 3.97 -5.04
N PRO A 128 4.21 5.30 -5.23
CA PRO A 128 4.56 5.90 -6.52
C PRO A 128 6.04 5.65 -6.83
N LEU A 129 6.37 5.63 -8.11
CA LEU A 129 7.72 5.42 -8.64
C LEU A 129 8.58 6.69 -8.58
N GLN A 130 7.98 7.82 -8.22
CA GLN A 130 8.62 9.09 -7.94
C GLN A 130 8.23 9.55 -6.54
N ASP A 131 8.92 10.54 -6.00
CA ASP A 131 8.48 11.15 -4.75
C ASP A 131 7.06 11.69 -4.88
N ALA A 132 6.17 11.28 -3.96
CA ALA A 132 4.74 11.59 -4.00
C ALA A 132 4.43 13.10 -3.89
N TYR A 133 5.39 13.90 -3.42
CA TYR A 133 5.26 15.35 -3.34
C TYR A 133 5.76 16.08 -4.59
N GLN A 134 6.35 15.34 -5.54
CA GLN A 134 6.74 15.87 -6.85
C GLN A 134 5.66 15.58 -7.88
N ASP A 135 5.56 16.45 -8.88
CA ASP A 135 4.69 16.16 -10.03
C ASP A 135 5.32 15.03 -10.86
N SER A 136 4.68 13.87 -10.84
CA SER A 136 5.07 12.69 -11.63
C SER A 136 4.24 12.54 -12.91
N THR A 137 3.38 13.51 -13.24
CA THR A 137 2.54 13.46 -14.44
C THR A 137 3.39 13.30 -15.69
N GLY A 138 3.14 12.23 -16.46
CA GLY A 138 3.90 11.92 -17.67
C GLY A 138 5.34 11.47 -17.44
N ARG A 139 5.77 11.27 -16.18
CA ARG A 139 7.15 10.84 -15.87
C ARG A 139 7.38 9.37 -16.21
N PHE A 140 6.40 8.53 -15.90
CA PHE A 140 6.39 7.11 -16.21
C PHE A 140 5.19 6.82 -17.11
N THR A 141 5.45 6.19 -18.24
CA THR A 141 4.40 5.61 -19.07
C THR A 141 3.82 4.36 -18.40
N PHE A 142 2.61 3.97 -18.80
CA PHE A 142 2.00 2.70 -18.38
C PHE A 142 2.95 1.50 -18.50
N SER A 143 3.68 1.36 -19.63
CA SER A 143 4.59 0.23 -19.83
C SER A 143 5.76 0.22 -18.84
N GLN A 144 6.34 1.40 -18.56
CA GLN A 144 7.44 1.52 -17.59
C GLN A 144 6.93 1.26 -16.16
N ALA A 145 5.75 1.80 -15.81
CA ALA A 145 5.14 1.56 -14.51
C ALA A 145 4.86 0.07 -14.29
N ARG A 146 4.35 -0.63 -15.31
CA ARG A 146 4.13 -2.07 -15.24
C ARG A 146 5.41 -2.86 -14.99
N GLU A 147 6.50 -2.53 -15.67
CA GLU A 147 7.81 -3.17 -15.46
C GLU A 147 8.26 -3.01 -14.00
N HIS A 148 8.17 -1.79 -13.47
CA HIS A 148 8.60 -1.47 -12.11
C HIS A 148 7.73 -2.09 -11.01
N TYR A 149 6.42 -2.22 -11.23
CA TYR A 149 5.51 -2.87 -10.29
C TYR A 149 5.50 -4.39 -10.39
N GLY A 150 5.84 -4.94 -11.57
CA GLY A 150 5.89 -6.38 -11.86
C GLY A 150 6.65 -7.18 -10.82
N ALA A 151 7.88 -6.75 -10.49
CA ALA A 151 8.74 -7.47 -9.55
C ALA A 151 8.13 -7.57 -8.14
N GLN A 152 7.54 -6.48 -7.65
CA GLN A 152 6.99 -6.41 -6.30
C GLN A 152 5.66 -7.16 -6.19
N ILE A 153 4.75 -6.98 -7.15
CA ILE A 153 3.46 -7.69 -7.17
C ILE A 153 3.66 -9.20 -7.33
N ARG A 154 4.63 -9.62 -8.15
CA ARG A 154 5.01 -11.04 -8.26
C ARG A 154 5.44 -11.60 -6.91
N VAL A 155 6.29 -10.88 -6.16
CA VAL A 155 6.69 -11.30 -4.81
C VAL A 155 5.47 -11.43 -3.89
N PHE A 156 4.56 -10.47 -3.93
CA PHE A 156 3.34 -10.52 -3.11
C PHE A 156 2.48 -11.75 -3.42
N ALA A 157 2.34 -12.10 -4.70
CA ALA A 157 1.61 -13.28 -5.14
C ALA A 157 2.31 -14.58 -4.67
N GLU A 158 3.62 -14.68 -4.86
CA GLU A 158 4.42 -15.86 -4.49
C GLU A 158 4.48 -16.07 -2.97
N GLU A 159 4.59 -15.00 -2.17
CA GLU A 159 4.67 -15.08 -0.70
C GLU A 159 3.30 -15.14 -0.03
N GLY A 160 2.22 -14.88 -0.77
CA GLY A 160 0.84 -15.12 -0.35
C GLY A 160 0.22 -14.02 0.51
N VAL A 161 0.31 -12.76 0.06
CA VAL A 161 -0.51 -11.67 0.62
C VAL A 161 -2.01 -11.94 0.41
N ASP A 162 -2.88 -11.23 1.13
CA ASP A 162 -4.33 -11.31 0.89
C ASP A 162 -4.77 -10.37 -0.23
N MET A 163 -4.09 -9.24 -0.36
CA MET A 163 -4.30 -8.25 -1.41
C MET A 163 -3.04 -7.42 -1.63
N SER A 164 -3.04 -6.60 -2.68
CA SER A 164 -2.07 -5.53 -2.89
C SER A 164 -2.72 -4.15 -2.68
N SER A 165 -1.92 -3.14 -2.45
CA SER A 165 -2.35 -1.74 -2.43
C SER A 165 -1.37 -0.91 -3.25
N ILE A 166 -1.86 0.07 -3.99
CA ILE A 166 -1.04 1.17 -4.49
C ILE A 166 -1.51 2.45 -3.80
N MET A 167 -0.61 3.07 -3.04
CA MET A 167 -0.94 4.17 -2.12
C MET A 167 -0.26 5.47 -2.50
N THR A 168 -0.92 6.58 -2.17
CA THR A 168 -0.44 7.94 -2.43
C THR A 168 -0.32 8.24 -3.92
N VAL A 169 -1.22 7.68 -4.72
CA VAL A 169 -1.16 7.81 -6.17
C VAL A 169 -1.66 9.19 -6.60
N THR A 170 -0.91 9.83 -7.50
CA THR A 170 -1.30 11.08 -8.17
C THR A 170 -1.41 10.90 -9.69
N ASN A 171 -0.77 9.88 -10.26
CA ASN A 171 -0.75 9.56 -11.68
C ASN A 171 -1.62 8.31 -11.99
N LEU A 172 -2.56 8.44 -12.93
CA LEU A 172 -3.44 7.34 -13.32
C LEU A 172 -2.74 6.23 -14.11
N ASP A 173 -1.64 6.53 -14.81
CA ASP A 173 -0.85 5.50 -15.52
C ASP A 173 -0.23 4.52 -14.52
N GLU A 174 0.25 5.01 -13.38
CA GLU A 174 0.77 4.18 -12.29
C GLU A 174 -0.35 3.33 -11.66
N ALA A 175 -1.51 3.95 -11.41
CA ALA A 175 -2.68 3.25 -10.86
C ALA A 175 -3.11 2.08 -11.76
N THR A 176 -3.35 2.36 -13.04
CA THR A 176 -3.83 1.37 -14.02
C THR A 176 -2.77 0.31 -14.31
N ALA A 177 -1.48 0.67 -14.32
CA ALA A 177 -0.39 -0.29 -14.44
C ALA A 177 -0.36 -1.29 -13.28
N ALA A 178 -0.41 -0.81 -12.03
CA ALA A 178 -0.43 -1.68 -10.85
C ALA A 178 -1.65 -2.60 -10.85
N VAL A 179 -2.84 -2.08 -11.17
CA VAL A 179 -4.08 -2.88 -11.28
C VAL A 179 -3.94 -3.95 -12.35
N SER A 180 -3.39 -3.60 -13.50
CA SER A 180 -3.21 -4.55 -14.59
C SER A 180 -2.24 -5.68 -14.25
N VAL A 181 -1.16 -5.40 -13.51
CA VAL A 181 -0.21 -6.43 -13.06
C VAL A 181 -0.83 -7.29 -11.95
N ALA A 182 -1.55 -6.69 -10.99
CA ALA A 182 -2.26 -7.44 -9.95
C ALA A 182 -3.27 -8.44 -10.55
N ARG A 183 -3.94 -8.06 -11.65
CA ARG A 183 -4.84 -8.93 -12.42
C ARG A 183 -4.17 -10.16 -13.00
N GLU A 184 -2.92 -10.06 -13.47
CA GLU A 184 -2.18 -11.21 -14.01
C GLU A 184 -1.89 -12.27 -12.95
N TYR A 185 -1.79 -11.84 -11.69
CA TYR A 185 -1.58 -12.72 -10.53
C TYR A 185 -2.87 -13.03 -9.77
N ASN A 186 -4.04 -12.62 -10.28
CA ASN A 186 -5.34 -12.75 -9.59
C ASN A 186 -5.35 -12.18 -8.16
N LEU A 187 -4.55 -11.14 -7.91
CA LEU A 187 -4.51 -10.47 -6.62
C LEU A 187 -5.55 -9.36 -6.55
N PRO A 188 -6.39 -9.30 -5.50
CA PRO A 188 -7.17 -8.10 -5.20
C PRO A 188 -6.24 -6.89 -5.03
N ILE A 189 -6.73 -5.71 -5.40
CA ILE A 189 -5.94 -4.47 -5.30
C ILE A 189 -6.78 -3.28 -4.85
N LEU A 190 -6.25 -2.55 -3.87
CA LEU A 190 -6.70 -1.21 -3.49
C LEU A 190 -5.93 -0.16 -4.29
N VAL A 191 -6.64 0.82 -4.84
CA VAL A 191 -6.03 2.05 -5.38
C VAL A 191 -6.36 3.21 -4.45
N SER A 192 -5.34 3.78 -3.79
CA SER A 192 -5.51 4.90 -2.86
C SER A 192 -4.84 6.17 -3.39
N PHE A 193 -5.65 7.21 -3.61
CA PHE A 193 -5.21 8.48 -4.16
C PHE A 193 -4.76 9.46 -3.08
N SER A 194 -3.85 10.36 -3.46
CA SER A 194 -3.58 11.58 -2.68
C SER A 194 -4.42 12.73 -3.23
N ILE A 195 -4.91 13.59 -2.34
CA ILE A 195 -5.70 14.77 -2.69
C ILE A 195 -5.10 16.04 -2.08
N GLU A 196 -5.28 17.14 -2.79
CA GLU A 196 -4.83 18.47 -2.41
C GLU A 196 -5.85 19.17 -1.48
N THR A 197 -5.53 20.39 -1.07
CA THR A 197 -6.32 21.15 -0.08
C THR A 197 -7.77 21.43 -0.49
N ASP A 198 -8.06 21.41 -1.79
CA ASP A 198 -9.38 21.62 -2.39
C ASP A 198 -10.17 20.31 -2.60
N GLY A 199 -9.63 19.17 -2.17
CA GLY A 199 -10.26 17.85 -2.32
C GLY A 199 -10.11 17.25 -3.72
N ARG A 200 -9.30 17.85 -4.61
CA ARG A 200 -9.00 17.31 -5.93
C ARG A 200 -7.65 16.59 -5.94
N LEU A 201 -7.44 15.70 -6.90
CA LEU A 201 -6.12 15.17 -7.18
C LEU A 201 -5.24 16.29 -7.73
N ARG A 202 -3.92 16.11 -7.65
CA ARG A 202 -2.95 16.96 -8.34
C ARG A 202 -3.32 17.08 -9.83
N GLY A 203 -3.22 18.29 -10.37
CA GLY A 203 -3.72 18.61 -11.72
C GLY A 203 -5.21 18.94 -11.79
N GLY A 204 -5.91 19.00 -10.66
CA GLY A 204 -7.29 19.49 -10.57
C GLY A 204 -8.38 18.46 -10.92
N ARG A 205 -8.00 17.21 -11.20
CA ARG A 205 -8.96 16.12 -11.45
C ARG A 205 -9.77 15.80 -10.20
N THR A 206 -11.07 15.53 -10.33
CA THR A 206 -11.88 15.09 -9.19
C THR A 206 -11.55 13.65 -8.81
N LEU A 207 -11.82 13.27 -7.55
CA LEU A 207 -11.69 11.88 -7.12
C LEU A 207 -12.60 10.94 -7.92
N GLU A 208 -13.82 11.38 -8.23
CA GLU A 208 -14.78 10.61 -9.04
C GLU A 208 -14.25 10.33 -10.45
N ASP A 209 -13.73 11.36 -11.14
CA ASP A 209 -13.18 11.19 -12.49
C ASP A 209 -11.96 10.26 -12.50
N ALA A 210 -11.16 10.28 -11.43
CA ALA A 210 -10.03 9.37 -11.27
C ALA A 210 -10.50 7.91 -11.12
N ILE A 211 -11.49 7.67 -10.24
CA ILE A 211 -12.08 6.35 -10.02
C ILE A 211 -12.69 5.80 -11.31
N ARG A 212 -13.56 6.59 -11.97
CA ARG A 212 -14.24 6.19 -13.20
C ARG A 212 -13.25 5.83 -14.31
N GLU A 213 -12.17 6.59 -14.43
CA GLU A 213 -11.15 6.32 -15.45
C GLU A 213 -10.38 5.04 -15.15
N VAL A 214 -9.96 4.81 -13.89
CA VAL A 214 -9.29 3.55 -13.51
C VAL A 214 -10.21 2.36 -13.75
N ASP A 215 -11.47 2.43 -13.32
CA ASP A 215 -12.44 1.35 -13.53
C ASP A 215 -12.67 1.07 -15.01
N ARG A 216 -12.85 2.12 -15.83
CA ARG A 216 -13.02 1.99 -17.28
C ARG A 216 -11.82 1.33 -17.95
N VAL A 217 -10.60 1.71 -17.59
CA VAL A 217 -9.37 1.19 -18.20
C VAL A 217 -9.04 -0.23 -17.73
N THR A 218 -9.48 -0.61 -16.53
CA THR A 218 -9.10 -1.89 -15.89
C THR A 218 -10.23 -2.92 -15.83
N ASP A 219 -11.35 -2.66 -16.52
CA ASP A 219 -12.57 -3.46 -16.51
C ASP A 219 -13.15 -3.67 -15.09
N ASN A 220 -13.12 -2.64 -14.24
CA ASN A 220 -13.57 -2.69 -12.84
C ASN A 220 -12.84 -3.77 -12.01
N TYR A 221 -11.57 -4.05 -12.31
CA TYR A 221 -10.78 -5.02 -11.55
C TYR A 221 -10.40 -4.52 -10.15
N THR A 222 -10.34 -3.20 -9.95
CA THR A 222 -10.01 -2.60 -8.65
C THR A 222 -11.00 -3.05 -7.58
N THR A 223 -10.49 -3.53 -6.46
CA THR A 223 -11.31 -4.11 -5.39
C THR A 223 -12.06 -3.02 -4.62
N TYR A 224 -11.37 -1.95 -4.27
CA TYR A 224 -11.95 -0.72 -3.72
C TYR A 224 -10.96 0.43 -3.89
N PHE A 225 -11.47 1.66 -3.77
CA PHE A 225 -10.68 2.88 -3.83
C PHE A 225 -10.53 3.51 -2.45
N GLY A 226 -9.43 4.23 -2.26
CA GLY A 226 -9.11 4.92 -1.01
C GLY A 226 -8.56 6.32 -1.24
N VAL A 227 -8.40 7.05 -0.13
CA VAL A 227 -7.64 8.29 -0.08
C VAL A 227 -6.71 8.22 1.13
N ASN A 228 -5.43 8.55 0.94
CA ASN A 228 -4.44 8.55 2.01
C ASN A 228 -3.49 9.75 1.91
N CYS A 229 -2.67 9.97 2.94
CA CYS A 229 -1.69 11.05 3.02
C CYS A 229 -2.26 12.47 2.83
N ALA A 230 -3.56 12.65 3.08
CA ALA A 230 -4.24 13.94 3.05
C ALA A 230 -4.87 14.25 4.41
N HIS A 231 -5.00 15.55 4.72
CA HIS A 231 -5.68 15.97 5.93
C HIS A 231 -7.18 15.58 5.87
N PRO A 232 -7.80 15.05 6.95
CA PRO A 232 -9.18 14.57 6.93
C PRO A 232 -10.21 15.59 6.40
N ARG A 233 -9.98 16.89 6.65
CA ARG A 233 -10.82 17.97 6.09
C ARG A 233 -10.85 17.97 4.56
N HIS A 234 -9.74 17.71 3.89
CA HIS A 234 -9.68 17.65 2.42
C HIS A 234 -10.42 16.41 1.91
N VAL A 235 -10.29 15.28 2.62
CA VAL A 235 -11.01 14.03 2.31
C VAL A 235 -12.52 14.26 2.37
N MET A 236 -12.99 14.98 3.40
CA MET A 236 -14.41 15.34 3.51
C MET A 236 -14.91 16.21 2.36
N ILE A 237 -14.06 17.06 1.78
CA ILE A 237 -14.41 17.86 0.59
C ILE A 237 -14.52 16.93 -0.62
N ALA A 238 -13.52 16.08 -0.85
CA ALA A 238 -13.50 15.14 -1.98
C ALA A 238 -14.73 14.21 -1.99
N LEU A 239 -15.12 13.68 -0.84
CA LEU A 239 -16.26 12.74 -0.71
C LEU A 239 -17.64 13.41 -0.83
N ARG A 240 -17.75 14.73 -0.65
CA ARG A 240 -19.04 15.44 -0.77
C ARG A 240 -19.45 15.69 -2.22
N VAL A 241 -18.47 15.74 -3.13
CA VAL A 241 -18.72 16.03 -4.55
C VAL A 241 -19.23 14.80 -5.30
N SER A 242 -18.97 13.60 -4.78
CA SER A 242 -19.31 12.31 -5.42
C SER A 242 -20.69 11.76 -5.03
N ARG A 243 -21.69 12.63 -4.77
CA ARG A 243 -23.07 12.23 -4.45
C ARG A 243 -24.02 12.49 -5.60
#